data_AF-A0A927S1K0-F1
#
_entry.id   AF-A0A927S1K0-F1
#
_cell.length_a   1.000
_cell.length_b   1.000
_cell.length_c   1.000
_cell.angle_alpha   90.00
_cell.angle_beta   90.00
_cell.angle_gamma   90.00
#
_symmetry.space_group_name_H-M   'P 1'
#
loop_
_entity.id
_entity.type
_entity.pdbx_description
1 polymer ?
#
loop_
_entity_poly.entity_id
_entity_poly.type
_entity_poly.pdbx_seq_one_letter_code
_entity_poly.pdbx_strand_id
1 'polypeptide(L)'
;MLGNNVYAGSALFSCRNARTIGASANICYNDGYIGAICDHKSGGICMHWMNEYPRPQFRRESFLSLDGEWMLNGLPINVPYPPESRLSGYAGTITDALEYERTFTLPEGFLPAGYRLILHFGAVDQVAEVFVNGKSAIRHEGGYLPFSVDITDHILPGENRLRVHAVDTLSHDYPYGKQKKDRGGMWYTPVSGIWQSIWMEAVPEKRIESLSILPDLTGITLTAHFSCETCTATIPGAGRFECENGEPVRIDIPEPHLWTPEDPFLYPLLLESGNDKVESYFALRTVETDVVNGHACVRFNGKPLFLNGVLDQGYFEDGIYLPDSPAAYETDILNMKALGINMLRKHCKVEPEAFYYACDRLGMLVMQDMVNSGGYNFIFDTALPTVGFQWRPDCLRGNTETLRHAFFTRHALDTQSHLYNHPCVIAYTIFNEGWGQFEADRHYRMLKDKDPSRLYDATSGWFAQRESDFDSKHVYFRNKVLKGRDKPLFLSECGGFARPIPGHMFNPSNKYGYGTANSEEALTAMIEKMWDEMVFPSIDRGLCGIVYTQVSDVEDEVNGFYTYDREICKVTPDRLRALAEKAQKRLEERK
;
A
#
# COMPACT_ATOMS: atom_id res chain seq x y z
N MET A 1 60.53 31.15 37.39
CA MET A 1 60.94 29.99 36.57
C MET A 1 59.88 28.93 36.77
N LEU A 2 58.97 28.77 35.81
CA LEU A 2 58.90 27.60 34.90
C LEU A 2 58.64 26.28 35.67
N GLY A 3 57.55 25.54 35.44
CA GLY A 3 56.50 25.71 34.43
C GLY A 3 55.41 24.62 34.48
N ASN A 4 54.46 24.80 33.55
CA ASN A 4 53.70 23.81 32.77
C ASN A 4 52.87 22.70 33.47
N ASN A 5 51.70 22.30 32.99
CA ASN A 5 50.62 22.89 32.19
C ASN A 5 49.47 21.86 32.20
N VAL A 6 48.24 22.36 32.23
CA VAL A 6 46.95 21.67 32.17
C VAL A 6 46.59 21.30 30.72
N TYR A 7 45.75 20.29 30.47
CA TYR A 7 44.66 20.40 29.49
C TYR A 7 43.52 19.38 29.73
N ALA A 8 42.40 19.89 30.24
CA ALA A 8 41.05 19.46 29.87
C ALA A 8 40.62 20.29 28.65
N GLY A 9 39.89 19.71 27.71
CA GLY A 9 39.52 20.40 26.47
C GLY A 9 38.26 19.85 25.82
N SER A 10 37.15 20.53 26.08
CA SER A 10 35.98 20.64 25.21
C SER A 10 36.34 21.21 23.84
N ALA A 11 35.75 20.67 22.77
CA ALA A 11 35.66 21.32 21.45
C ALA A 11 34.30 20.90 20.84
N LEU A 12 33.29 21.76 20.67
CA LEU A 12 33.19 22.91 19.77
C LEU A 12 33.79 22.62 18.39
N PHE A 13 32.98 22.04 17.49
CA PHE A 13 33.28 22.05 16.06
C PHE A 13 32.60 23.24 15.40
N SER A 14 33.46 24.12 14.91
CA SER A 14 33.22 25.37 14.21
C SER A 14 32.77 25.11 12.77
N CYS A 15 31.62 25.68 12.40
CA CYS A 15 31.14 25.77 11.02
C CYS A 15 31.85 26.94 10.31
N ARG A 16 32.84 26.67 9.45
CA ARG A 16 33.42 27.67 8.52
C ARG A 16 33.92 27.01 7.23
N ASN A 17 33.10 27.07 6.19
CA ASN A 17 33.47 27.58 4.85
C ASN A 17 32.23 27.52 3.93
N ALA A 18 31.43 28.59 3.99
CA ALA A 18 30.42 28.87 2.98
C ALA A 18 31.05 29.72 1.86
N ARG A 19 31.07 29.20 0.63
CA ARG A 19 30.93 30.02 -0.57
C ARG A 19 29.53 29.75 -1.12
N THR A 20 28.73 30.81 -1.07
CA THR A 20 27.35 31.00 -1.50
C THR A 20 27.03 30.43 -2.88
N ILE A 21 26.04 29.53 -2.97
CA ILE A 21 24.91 29.57 -3.95
C ILE A 21 23.68 28.87 -3.30
N GLY A 22 22.56 29.59 -3.18
CA GLY A 22 21.19 29.03 -3.13
C GLY A 22 20.69 28.43 -1.81
N ALA A 23 19.65 29.01 -1.23
CA ALA A 23 19.03 28.57 0.01
C ALA A 23 18.24 27.25 -0.15
N SER A 24 18.51 26.28 0.72
CA SER A 24 17.66 25.13 1.01
C SER A 24 17.66 24.90 2.52
N ALA A 25 16.47 24.75 3.10
CA ALA A 25 16.28 24.53 4.53
C ALA A 25 16.96 23.22 4.98
N ASN A 26 17.74 23.30 6.05
CA ASN A 26 18.32 22.13 6.72
C ASN A 26 17.22 21.43 7.52
N ILE A 27 16.77 20.26 7.05
CA ILE A 27 16.04 19.29 7.86
C ILE A 27 17.09 18.34 8.45
N CYS A 28 17.27 18.38 9.77
CA CYS A 28 18.10 17.43 10.48
C CYS A 28 17.36 16.08 10.57
N TYR A 29 17.69 15.15 9.69
CA TYR A 29 17.44 13.73 9.93
C TYR A 29 18.40 13.25 11.02
N ASN A 30 17.85 12.73 12.10
CA ASN A 30 18.63 12.07 13.14
C ASN A 30 18.13 10.63 13.29
N ASP A 31 18.16 9.88 12.19
CA ASP A 31 17.95 8.44 12.21
C ASP A 31 19.31 7.74 12.05
N GLY A 32 19.75 7.13 13.15
CA GLY A 32 20.90 6.23 13.18
C GLY A 32 20.56 4.88 12.56
N TYR A 33 20.27 4.84 11.26
CA TYR A 33 20.28 3.61 10.47
C TYR A 33 21.39 3.73 9.43
N ILE A 34 22.55 3.15 9.75
CA ILE A 34 23.62 2.93 8.77
C ILE A 34 23.09 1.87 7.81
N GLY A 35 22.80 2.28 6.58
CA GLY A 35 22.46 1.39 5.48
C GLY A 35 23.50 0.28 5.34
N ALA A 36 23.06 -0.96 5.53
CA ALA A 36 23.85 -2.13 5.16
C ALA A 36 23.79 -2.25 3.63
N ILE A 37 24.82 -1.75 2.97
CA ILE A 37 25.08 -2.07 1.56
C ILE A 37 25.55 -3.52 1.51
N CYS A 38 24.70 -4.45 1.06
CA CYS A 38 25.11 -5.80 0.73
C CYS A 38 25.40 -5.91 -0.77
N ASP A 39 26.57 -6.48 -1.09
CA ASP A 39 27.04 -6.77 -2.43
C ASP A 39 26.22 -7.93 -3.03
N HIS A 40 25.49 -7.66 -4.12
CA HIS A 40 24.60 -8.61 -4.83
C HIS A 40 25.31 -9.85 -5.43
N LYS A 41 26.59 -10.08 -5.14
CA LYS A 41 27.39 -11.17 -5.75
C LYS A 41 27.74 -12.34 -4.83
N SER A 42 27.42 -12.27 -3.53
CA SER A 42 27.52 -13.42 -2.63
C SER A 42 26.13 -13.85 -2.22
N GLY A 43 25.72 -15.08 -2.58
CA GLY A 43 24.41 -15.68 -2.24
C GLY A 43 24.18 -15.89 -0.73
N GLY A 44 24.26 -14.81 0.05
CA GLY A 44 23.85 -14.74 1.44
C GLY A 44 22.35 -14.51 1.55
N ILE A 45 21.77 -15.09 2.59
CA ILE A 45 20.34 -15.00 2.91
C ILE A 45 19.95 -13.53 3.08
N CYS A 46 18.89 -13.10 2.38
CA CYS A 46 18.37 -11.74 2.40
C CYS A 46 17.69 -11.47 3.75
N MET A 47 18.41 -10.87 4.71
CA MET A 47 17.91 -10.57 6.08
C MET A 47 17.01 -9.32 6.16
N HIS A 48 16.60 -8.74 5.04
CA HIS A 48 16.08 -7.36 4.99
C HIS A 48 14.70 -7.21 5.66
N TRP A 49 13.83 -8.21 5.54
CA TRP A 49 12.49 -8.18 6.16
C TRP A 49 12.50 -8.54 7.66
N MET A 50 13.53 -9.25 8.14
CA MET A 50 13.56 -9.76 9.53
C MET A 50 13.72 -8.67 10.59
N ASN A 51 14.24 -7.50 10.21
CA ASN A 51 14.52 -6.40 11.14
C ASN A 51 13.43 -5.33 11.14
N GLU A 52 12.47 -5.43 10.23
CA GLU A 52 11.43 -4.42 10.06
C GLU A 52 10.19 -4.79 10.87
N TYR A 53 9.76 -3.88 11.73
CA TYR A 53 8.58 -4.08 12.55
C TYR A 53 7.32 -3.95 11.67
N PRO A 54 6.50 -4.99 11.49
CA PRO A 54 5.48 -4.99 10.43
C PRO A 54 4.27 -4.06 10.64
N ARG A 55 4.14 -3.41 11.80
CA ARG A 55 3.01 -2.51 12.13
C ARG A 55 3.48 -1.12 12.56
N PRO A 56 3.96 -0.27 11.64
CA PRO A 56 4.46 1.07 11.96
C PRO A 56 3.43 1.99 12.63
N GLN A 57 2.12 1.72 12.48
CA GLN A 57 1.06 2.48 13.16
C GLN A 57 0.70 1.96 14.56
N PHE A 58 1.32 0.87 15.00
CA PHE A 58 1.02 0.26 16.30
C PHE A 58 2.24 -0.48 16.84
N ARG A 59 3.35 0.25 16.98
CA ARG A 59 4.68 -0.30 17.28
C ARG A 59 4.90 -0.53 18.76
N ARG A 60 5.39 -1.71 19.11
CA ARG A 60 5.94 -2.05 20.43
C ARG A 60 7.42 -2.36 20.34
N GLU A 61 8.11 -2.23 21.47
CA GLU A 61 9.50 -2.67 21.60
C GLU A 61 9.63 -4.20 21.61
N SER A 62 8.60 -4.92 22.09
CA SER A 62 8.59 -6.38 22.07
C SER A 62 8.30 -6.90 20.66
N PHE A 63 9.34 -7.41 20.01
CA PHE A 63 9.28 -7.92 18.65
C PHE A 63 10.24 -9.10 18.47
N LEU A 64 9.72 -10.19 17.91
CA LEU A 64 10.54 -11.32 17.46
C LEU A 64 10.05 -11.80 16.10
N SER A 65 10.82 -11.54 15.05
CA SER A 65 10.53 -12.04 13.71
C SER A 65 10.65 -13.57 13.64
N LEU A 66 9.72 -14.18 12.92
CA LEU A 66 9.73 -15.58 12.52
C LEU A 66 9.94 -15.76 11.02
N ASP A 67 10.33 -14.69 10.31
CA ASP A 67 10.75 -14.77 8.91
C ASP A 67 12.09 -15.54 8.77
N GLY A 68 12.47 -15.87 7.55
CA GLY A 68 13.67 -16.64 7.21
C GLY A 68 13.36 -18.10 6.87
N GLU A 69 14.24 -19.02 7.27
CA GLU A 69 14.16 -20.42 6.89
C GLU A 69 13.00 -21.17 7.58
N TRP A 70 12.25 -21.90 6.77
CA TRP A 70 11.16 -22.80 7.14
C TRP A 70 11.25 -24.08 6.30
N MET A 71 10.47 -25.09 6.67
CA MET A 71 10.23 -26.27 5.84
C MET A 71 8.82 -26.19 5.25
N LEU A 72 8.69 -26.29 3.93
CA LEU A 72 7.42 -26.47 3.23
C LEU A 72 7.38 -27.86 2.61
N ASN A 73 6.39 -28.67 2.96
CA ASN A 73 6.22 -30.03 2.45
C ASN A 73 7.50 -30.89 2.56
N GLY A 74 8.30 -30.65 3.61
CA GLY A 74 9.56 -31.36 3.86
C GLY A 74 10.80 -30.83 3.11
N LEU A 75 10.70 -29.70 2.39
CA LEU A 75 11.82 -29.04 1.73
C LEU A 75 12.02 -27.60 2.24
N PRO A 76 13.24 -27.05 2.22
CA PRO A 76 13.49 -25.68 2.66
C PRO A 76 12.75 -24.63 1.84
N ILE A 77 12.30 -23.57 2.51
CA ILE A 77 11.73 -22.34 1.92
C ILE A 77 12.11 -21.13 2.78
N ASN A 78 12.29 -19.97 2.15
CA ASN A 78 12.43 -18.68 2.81
C ASN A 78 11.08 -17.95 2.88
N VAL A 79 10.55 -17.79 4.08
CA VAL A 79 9.38 -16.96 4.39
C VAL A 79 9.85 -15.51 4.64
N PRO A 80 9.12 -14.47 4.21
CA PRO A 80 7.73 -14.50 3.74
C PRO A 80 7.58 -14.52 2.22
N TYR A 81 8.54 -15.06 1.48
CA TYR A 81 8.38 -15.13 0.04
C TYR A 81 7.46 -16.32 -0.35
N PRO A 82 6.52 -16.11 -1.28
CA PRO A 82 5.63 -17.18 -1.71
C PRO A 82 6.41 -18.26 -2.48
N PRO A 83 5.99 -19.53 -2.44
CA PRO A 83 6.74 -20.66 -3.01
C PRO A 83 6.94 -20.55 -4.53
N GLU A 84 6.10 -19.78 -5.24
CA GLU A 84 6.24 -19.49 -6.67
C GLU A 84 7.42 -18.56 -6.97
N SER A 85 7.85 -17.76 -5.98
CA SER A 85 8.88 -16.75 -6.17
C SER A 85 10.28 -17.33 -6.16
N ARG A 86 11.20 -16.69 -6.90
CA ARG A 86 12.62 -17.03 -6.91
C ARG A 86 13.27 -16.81 -5.55
N LEU A 87 12.87 -15.76 -4.83
CA LEU A 87 13.43 -15.41 -3.52
C LEU A 87 13.08 -16.41 -2.42
N SER A 88 11.97 -17.16 -2.56
CA SER A 88 11.63 -18.23 -1.61
C SER A 88 12.64 -19.37 -1.61
N GLY A 89 13.36 -19.59 -2.72
CA GLY A 89 14.28 -20.71 -2.88
C GLY A 89 13.60 -22.09 -2.85
N TYR A 90 12.27 -22.17 -2.85
CA TYR A 90 11.55 -23.43 -2.78
C TYR A 90 11.70 -24.22 -4.09
N ALA A 91 12.22 -25.43 -4.00
CA ALA A 91 12.46 -26.31 -5.15
C ALA A 91 11.43 -27.45 -5.27
N GLY A 92 10.42 -27.46 -4.39
CA GLY A 92 9.40 -28.50 -4.37
C GLY A 92 8.26 -28.24 -5.36
N THR A 93 7.36 -29.21 -5.47
CA THR A 93 6.10 -29.02 -6.20
C THR A 93 5.14 -28.19 -5.36
N ILE A 94 4.48 -27.23 -5.99
CA ILE A 94 3.42 -26.41 -5.39
C ILE A 94 2.09 -27.10 -5.65
N THR A 95 1.35 -27.36 -4.59
CA THR A 95 0.04 -28.02 -4.60
C THR A 95 -0.98 -27.11 -3.91
N ASP A 96 -2.27 -27.39 -4.10
CA ASP A 96 -3.34 -26.61 -3.47
C ASP A 96 -3.31 -26.66 -1.92
N ALA A 97 -2.56 -27.60 -1.32
CA ALA A 97 -2.31 -27.67 0.12
C ALA A 97 -0.80 -27.58 0.42
N LEU A 98 -0.43 -26.74 1.37
CA LEU A 98 0.94 -26.38 1.73
C LEU A 98 1.14 -26.54 3.24
N GLU A 99 2.07 -27.41 3.65
CA GLU A 99 2.41 -27.65 5.05
C GLU A 99 3.73 -26.97 5.41
N TYR A 100 3.65 -25.83 6.09
CA TYR A 100 4.79 -25.09 6.60
C TYR A 100 5.14 -25.54 8.01
N GLU A 101 6.43 -25.59 8.32
CA GLU A 101 6.94 -25.94 9.65
C GLU A 101 8.22 -25.18 10.00
N ARG A 102 8.30 -24.74 11.26
CA ARG A 102 9.49 -24.16 11.86
C ARG A 102 9.56 -24.46 13.36
N THR A 103 10.77 -24.60 13.89
CA THR A 103 11.01 -24.56 15.33
C THR A 103 11.53 -23.19 15.77
N PHE A 104 11.24 -22.82 17.01
CA PHE A 104 11.73 -21.58 17.60
C PHE A 104 11.93 -21.74 19.10
N THR A 105 12.81 -20.92 19.67
CA THR A 105 12.98 -20.79 21.13
C THR A 105 12.82 -19.33 21.47
N LEU A 106 12.06 -19.02 22.53
CA LEU A 106 11.93 -17.64 23.00
C LEU A 106 13.26 -17.19 23.64
N PRO A 107 13.77 -15.99 23.30
CA PRO A 107 14.91 -15.42 24.00
C PRO A 107 14.67 -15.33 25.51
N GLU A 108 15.73 -15.43 26.30
CA GLU A 108 15.63 -15.29 27.75
C GLU A 108 14.99 -13.95 28.13
N GLY A 109 13.97 -13.99 28.98
CA GLY A 109 13.24 -12.79 29.42
C GLY A 109 12.25 -12.21 28.39
N PHE A 110 12.10 -12.81 27.20
CA PHE A 110 11.19 -12.29 26.16
C PHE A 110 9.72 -12.27 26.59
N LEU A 111 9.28 -13.26 27.38
CA LEU A 111 7.92 -13.36 27.91
C LEU A 111 7.93 -13.26 29.45
N PRO A 112 7.89 -12.03 30.02
CA PRO A 112 7.85 -11.83 31.47
C PRO A 112 6.54 -12.34 32.11
N ALA A 113 6.55 -12.50 33.43
CA ALA A 113 5.33 -12.81 34.17
C ALA A 113 4.27 -11.68 34.00
N GLY A 114 3.01 -12.06 33.78
CA GLY A 114 1.91 -11.12 33.54
C GLY A 114 1.82 -10.61 32.08
N TYR A 115 2.59 -11.19 31.17
CA TYR A 115 2.51 -10.92 29.73
C TYR A 115 1.88 -12.11 28.99
N ARG A 116 1.37 -11.83 27.80
CA ARG A 116 0.79 -12.75 26.83
C ARG A 116 1.66 -12.75 25.57
N LEU A 117 1.81 -13.89 24.93
CA LEU A 117 2.52 -14.04 23.67
C LEU A 117 1.52 -14.07 22.52
N ILE A 118 1.54 -13.03 21.69
CA ILE A 118 0.69 -12.92 20.51
C ILE A 118 1.52 -13.31 19.28
N LEU A 119 1.02 -14.26 18.50
CA LEU A 119 1.56 -14.64 17.20
C LEU A 119 0.79 -13.92 16.10
N HIS A 120 1.52 -13.28 15.19
CA HIS A 120 0.98 -12.48 14.10
C HIS A 120 1.39 -13.05 12.74
N PHE A 121 0.48 -12.95 11.78
CA PHE A 121 0.69 -13.22 10.37
C PHE A 121 0.26 -12.00 9.57
N GLY A 122 1.12 -11.52 8.66
CA GLY A 122 0.78 -10.42 7.75
C GLY A 122 -0.28 -10.86 6.72
N ALA A 123 -0.08 -12.02 6.11
CA ALA A 123 -1.00 -12.62 5.16
C ALA A 123 -0.59 -14.07 4.86
N VAL A 124 -1.59 -14.95 4.69
CA VAL A 124 -1.41 -16.34 4.25
C VAL A 124 -2.50 -16.68 3.24
N ASP A 125 -2.12 -16.92 1.99
CA ASP A 125 -3.05 -17.18 0.90
C ASP A 125 -3.41 -18.69 0.82
N GLN A 126 -4.65 -19.14 0.96
CA GLN A 126 -5.90 -18.38 1.20
C GLN A 126 -6.56 -18.76 2.53
N VAL A 127 -6.56 -20.05 2.89
CA VAL A 127 -7.14 -20.56 4.13
C VAL A 127 -6.05 -21.19 4.97
N ALA A 128 -5.77 -20.64 6.14
CA ALA A 128 -4.68 -21.08 7.01
C ALA A 128 -5.21 -21.69 8.30
N GLU A 129 -4.66 -22.84 8.71
CA GLU A 129 -4.79 -23.37 10.07
C GLU A 129 -3.41 -23.45 10.74
N VAL A 130 -3.28 -22.80 11.89
CA VAL A 130 -2.02 -22.66 12.62
C VAL A 130 -2.00 -23.59 13.82
N PHE A 131 -0.94 -24.38 13.95
CA PHE A 131 -0.73 -25.29 15.06
C PHE A 131 0.53 -24.92 15.84
N VAL A 132 0.41 -24.84 17.16
CA VAL A 132 1.55 -24.67 18.07
C VAL A 132 1.67 -25.93 18.93
N ASN A 133 2.82 -26.58 18.89
CA ASN A 133 3.11 -27.82 19.63
C ASN A 133 2.03 -28.91 19.45
N GLY A 134 1.51 -29.02 18.22
CA GLY A 134 0.52 -30.03 17.84
C GLY A 134 -0.95 -29.67 18.14
N LYS A 135 -1.23 -28.53 18.78
CA LYS A 135 -2.58 -28.05 19.05
C LYS A 135 -2.97 -26.94 18.07
N SER A 136 -4.20 -26.98 17.54
CA SER A 136 -4.74 -25.93 16.68
C SER A 136 -4.94 -24.65 17.51
N ALA A 137 -4.36 -23.54 17.05
CA ALA A 137 -4.40 -22.24 17.72
C ALA A 137 -5.43 -21.31 17.06
N ILE A 138 -5.45 -21.24 15.72
CA ILE A 138 -6.39 -20.42 14.95
C ILE A 138 -6.58 -20.97 13.54
N ARG A 139 -7.77 -20.75 12.99
CA ARG A 139 -8.04 -20.90 11.55
C ARG A 139 -8.45 -19.53 10.97
N HIS A 140 -7.86 -19.15 9.86
CA HIS A 140 -8.10 -17.89 9.16
C HIS A 140 -8.53 -18.14 7.70
N GLU A 141 -9.36 -17.25 7.16
CA GLU A 141 -9.75 -17.23 5.75
C GLU A 141 -9.57 -15.83 5.19
N GLY A 142 -8.69 -15.68 4.20
CA GLY A 142 -8.28 -14.38 3.66
C GLY A 142 -6.80 -14.35 3.30
N GLY A 143 -6.47 -14.17 2.02
CA GLY A 143 -5.09 -14.12 1.55
C GLY A 143 -4.42 -12.75 1.62
N TYR A 144 -5.08 -11.67 2.02
CA TYR A 144 -4.54 -10.30 1.86
C TYR A 144 -4.53 -9.43 3.12
N LEU A 145 -5.04 -9.93 4.25
CA LEU A 145 -5.14 -9.14 5.48
C LEU A 145 -4.54 -9.89 6.67
N PRO A 146 -4.01 -9.15 7.66
CA PRO A 146 -3.35 -9.75 8.79
C PRO A 146 -4.31 -10.40 9.77
N PHE A 147 -3.80 -11.38 10.51
CA PHE A 147 -4.49 -12.01 11.64
C PHE A 147 -3.51 -12.36 12.76
N SER A 148 -4.03 -12.55 13.96
CA SER A 148 -3.21 -12.89 15.12
C SER A 148 -3.95 -13.76 16.13
N VAL A 149 -3.19 -14.39 17.03
CA VAL A 149 -3.71 -15.28 18.07
C VAL A 149 -2.83 -15.25 19.31
N ASP A 150 -3.43 -15.29 20.50
CA ASP A 150 -2.73 -15.50 21.77
C ASP A 150 -2.34 -16.99 21.89
N ILE A 151 -1.03 -17.26 21.91
CA ILE A 151 -0.48 -18.62 22.01
C ILE A 151 0.18 -18.89 23.36
N THR A 152 0.00 -18.01 24.36
CA THR A 152 0.65 -18.11 25.68
C THR A 152 0.52 -19.49 26.30
N ASP A 153 -0.70 -20.04 26.29
CA ASP A 153 -1.02 -21.34 26.90
C ASP A 153 -0.58 -22.55 26.04
N HIS A 154 -0.03 -22.30 24.85
CA HIS A 154 0.48 -23.32 23.94
C HIS A 154 2.00 -23.51 24.05
N ILE A 155 2.71 -22.55 24.64
CA ILE A 155 4.18 -22.53 24.70
C ILE A 155 4.71 -23.52 25.73
N LEU A 156 5.77 -24.22 25.37
CA LEU A 156 6.55 -25.10 26.23
C LEU A 156 7.90 -24.45 26.57
N PRO A 157 8.51 -24.80 27.71
CA PRO A 157 9.90 -24.42 27.99
C PRO A 157 10.85 -24.96 26.90
N GLY A 158 11.76 -24.11 26.41
CA GLY A 158 12.75 -24.48 25.39
C GLY A 158 12.21 -24.36 23.96
N GLU A 159 12.49 -25.38 23.16
CA GLU A 159 12.11 -25.40 21.73
C GLU A 159 10.60 -25.64 21.57
N ASN A 160 9.99 -24.84 20.71
CA ASN A 160 8.59 -24.90 20.32
C ASN A 160 8.48 -25.16 18.82
N ARG A 161 7.41 -25.83 18.40
CA ARG A 161 7.15 -26.16 17.00
C ARG A 161 5.90 -25.44 16.50
N LEU A 162 6.05 -24.69 15.41
CA LEU A 162 4.99 -24.01 14.68
C LEU A 162 4.74 -24.76 13.38
N ARG A 163 3.47 -25.04 13.07
CA ARG A 163 3.04 -25.54 11.76
C ARG A 163 1.91 -24.68 11.22
N VAL A 164 1.91 -24.44 9.92
CA VAL A 164 0.84 -23.72 9.22
C VAL A 164 0.41 -24.56 8.03
N HIS A 165 -0.84 -25.00 8.06
CA HIS A 165 -1.48 -25.66 6.93
C HIS A 165 -2.22 -24.60 6.12
N ALA A 166 -1.73 -24.29 4.92
CA ALA A 166 -2.36 -23.34 4.02
C ALA A 166 -3.01 -24.08 2.84
N VAL A 167 -4.25 -23.75 2.52
CA VAL A 167 -4.98 -24.27 1.38
C VAL A 167 -5.39 -23.13 0.46
N ASP A 168 -5.02 -23.25 -0.80
CA ASP A 168 -5.43 -22.35 -1.87
C ASP A 168 -5.84 -23.16 -3.10
N THR A 169 -7.11 -23.02 -3.48
CA THR A 169 -7.70 -23.69 -4.64
C THR A 169 -7.93 -22.72 -5.81
N LEU A 170 -7.53 -21.44 -5.65
CA LEU A 170 -7.89 -20.30 -6.50
C LEU A 170 -9.40 -20.19 -6.71
N SER A 171 -10.18 -20.47 -5.66
CA SER A 171 -11.62 -20.32 -5.69
C SER A 171 -11.98 -18.85 -5.94
N HIS A 172 -12.86 -18.61 -6.90
CA HIS A 172 -13.39 -17.29 -7.17
C HIS A 172 -14.32 -16.75 -6.06
N ASP A 173 -14.62 -17.55 -5.02
CA ASP A 173 -15.31 -17.07 -3.84
C ASP A 173 -14.43 -16.13 -2.99
N TYR A 174 -13.11 -16.31 -3.07
CA TYR A 174 -12.13 -15.48 -2.38
C TYR A 174 -11.55 -14.41 -3.31
N PRO A 175 -11.12 -13.25 -2.77
CA PRO A 175 -10.31 -12.29 -3.50
C PRO A 175 -9.03 -12.93 -4.01
N TYR A 176 -8.71 -12.72 -5.29
CA TYR A 176 -7.49 -13.27 -5.90
C TYR A 176 -6.70 -12.25 -6.72
N GLY A 177 -7.23 -11.05 -6.94
CA GLY A 177 -6.56 -10.04 -7.76
C GLY A 177 -6.16 -10.60 -9.13
N LYS A 178 -5.14 -10.03 -9.79
CA LYS A 178 -4.72 -10.41 -11.16
C LYS A 178 -3.95 -11.74 -11.25
N GLN A 179 -4.33 -12.73 -10.46
CA GLN A 179 -3.69 -14.05 -10.42
C GLN A 179 -4.41 -15.07 -11.31
N LYS A 180 -3.64 -15.92 -12.03
CA LYS A 180 -4.22 -17.04 -12.80
C LYS A 180 -3.17 -18.15 -13.07
N LYS A 181 -3.54 -19.44 -12.89
CA LYS A 181 -2.65 -20.59 -13.19
C LYS A 181 -2.12 -20.53 -14.63
N ASP A 182 -3.03 -20.40 -15.59
CA ASP A 182 -2.69 -20.14 -17.00
C ASP A 182 -2.55 -18.63 -17.23
N ARG A 183 -1.45 -18.07 -16.73
CA ARG A 183 -1.11 -16.64 -16.86
C ARG A 183 -0.89 -16.22 -18.32
N GLY A 184 -1.06 -14.93 -18.58
CA GLY A 184 -0.83 -14.34 -19.89
C GLY A 184 -1.58 -13.02 -20.09
N GLY A 185 -0.95 -12.10 -20.82
CA GLY A 185 -1.51 -10.76 -21.04
C GLY A 185 -1.61 -9.99 -19.72
N MET A 186 -2.82 -9.61 -19.32
CA MET A 186 -3.08 -8.84 -18.08
C MET A 186 -3.23 -9.71 -16.80
N TRP A 187 -3.02 -11.03 -16.91
CA TRP A 187 -3.09 -11.98 -15.80
C TRP A 187 -1.71 -12.54 -15.50
N TYR A 188 -1.32 -12.55 -14.22
CA TYR A 188 0.05 -12.82 -13.77
C TYR A 188 0.15 -14.12 -12.95
N THR A 189 1.38 -14.47 -12.60
CA THR A 189 1.71 -15.63 -11.76
C THR A 189 0.96 -15.57 -10.42
N PRO A 190 0.27 -16.66 -10.01
CA PRO A 190 -0.38 -16.71 -8.71
C PRO A 190 0.65 -16.82 -7.57
N VAL A 191 0.18 -16.55 -6.35
CA VAL A 191 0.91 -16.62 -5.09
C VAL A 191 0.08 -17.50 -4.15
N SER A 192 0.73 -18.42 -3.46
CA SER A 192 0.07 -19.25 -2.45
C SER A 192 0.84 -19.25 -1.12
N GLY A 193 0.17 -19.66 -0.05
CA GLY A 193 0.79 -19.82 1.26
C GLY A 193 1.23 -18.51 1.90
N ILE A 194 2.32 -18.57 2.68
CA ILE A 194 2.76 -17.41 3.47
C ILE A 194 3.51 -16.43 2.57
N TRP A 195 2.94 -15.24 2.37
CA TRP A 195 3.54 -14.22 1.51
C TRP A 195 3.77 -12.85 2.20
N GLN A 196 3.45 -12.73 3.49
CA GLN A 196 3.88 -11.59 4.33
C GLN A 196 4.43 -12.07 5.67
N SER A 197 5.14 -11.18 6.38
CA SER A 197 5.91 -11.50 7.58
C SER A 197 5.11 -12.21 8.68
N ILE A 198 5.82 -13.03 9.45
CA ILE A 198 5.33 -13.67 10.68
C ILE A 198 6.18 -13.16 11.83
N TRP A 199 5.55 -12.80 12.94
CA TRP A 199 6.28 -12.33 14.12
C TRP A 199 5.50 -12.59 15.41
N MET A 200 6.19 -12.42 16.53
CA MET A 200 5.61 -12.51 17.86
C MET A 200 5.84 -11.24 18.66
N GLU A 201 4.90 -10.97 19.56
CA GLU A 201 4.98 -9.89 20.54
C GLU A 201 4.64 -10.43 21.92
N ALA A 202 5.44 -10.07 22.92
CA ALA A 202 5.05 -10.17 24.31
C ALA A 202 4.34 -8.88 24.72
N VAL A 203 3.05 -8.98 25.03
CA VAL A 203 2.22 -7.84 25.43
C VAL A 203 1.76 -8.02 26.87
N PRO A 204 1.61 -6.97 27.68
CA PRO A 204 1.05 -7.13 29.02
C PRO A 204 -0.39 -7.68 28.96
N GLU A 205 -0.83 -8.39 30.00
CA GLU A 205 -2.18 -8.97 30.05
C GLU A 205 -3.28 -7.91 29.88
N LYS A 206 -3.13 -6.77 30.55
CA LYS A 206 -3.90 -5.55 30.30
C LYS A 206 -3.08 -4.62 29.41
N ARG A 207 -3.62 -4.21 28.27
CA ARG A 207 -2.87 -3.54 27.20
C ARG A 207 -3.72 -2.58 26.38
N ILE A 208 -3.05 -1.84 25.51
CA ILE A 208 -3.68 -1.08 24.42
C ILE A 208 -4.00 -2.06 23.29
N GLU A 209 -5.24 -2.09 22.85
CA GLU A 209 -5.77 -3.08 21.92
C GLU A 209 -5.87 -2.53 20.49
N SER A 210 -6.29 -1.28 20.35
CA SER A 210 -6.36 -0.59 19.06
C SER A 210 -6.44 0.93 19.24
N LEU A 211 -6.21 1.66 18.16
CA LEU A 211 -6.40 3.11 18.09
C LEU A 211 -6.90 3.54 16.71
N SER A 212 -7.71 4.58 16.69
CA SER A 212 -8.22 5.24 15.49
C SER A 212 -7.91 6.73 15.56
N ILE A 213 -7.33 7.28 14.50
CA ILE A 213 -6.93 8.69 14.42
C ILE A 213 -7.63 9.35 13.25
N LEU A 214 -8.53 10.28 13.54
CA LEU A 214 -9.21 11.10 12.54
C LEU A 214 -8.62 12.52 12.54
N PRO A 215 -7.81 12.89 11.54
CA PRO A 215 -7.24 14.24 11.45
C PRO A 215 -8.19 15.24 10.79
N ASP A 216 -8.00 16.51 11.15
CA ASP A 216 -8.39 17.67 10.35
C ASP A 216 -7.19 18.62 10.16
N LEU A 217 -7.45 19.89 9.83
CA LEU A 217 -6.39 20.87 9.58
C LEU A 217 -5.83 21.52 10.85
N THR A 218 -6.44 21.29 12.02
CA THR A 218 -6.03 21.92 13.29
C THR A 218 -5.66 20.90 14.36
N GLY A 219 -5.96 19.62 14.17
CA GLY A 219 -5.59 18.56 15.10
C GLY A 219 -6.20 17.21 14.75
N ILE A 220 -6.36 16.36 15.77
CA ILE A 220 -6.89 15.01 15.62
C ILE A 220 -8.01 14.71 16.61
N THR A 221 -8.90 13.81 16.24
CA THR A 221 -9.76 13.06 17.16
C THR A 221 -9.17 11.67 17.32
N LEU A 222 -8.70 11.36 18.53
CA LEU A 222 -8.11 10.07 18.89
C LEU A 222 -9.11 9.23 19.66
N THR A 223 -9.33 7.98 19.23
CA THR A 223 -10.05 6.96 20.01
C THR A 223 -9.11 5.80 20.27
N ALA A 224 -8.94 5.40 21.53
CA ALA A 224 -8.11 4.27 21.90
C ALA A 224 -8.95 3.23 22.66
N HIS A 225 -8.76 1.95 22.32
CA HIS A 225 -9.33 0.83 23.06
C HIS A 225 -8.24 0.14 23.86
N PHE A 226 -8.48 -0.09 25.15
CA PHE A 226 -7.51 -0.68 26.06
C PHE A 226 -8.18 -1.41 27.22
N SER A 227 -7.48 -2.35 27.84
CA SER A 227 -7.98 -3.15 28.98
C SER A 227 -7.38 -2.74 30.33
N CYS A 228 -6.52 -1.73 30.34
CA CYS A 228 -5.96 -1.10 31.54
C CYS A 228 -6.94 -0.11 32.19
N GLU A 229 -6.60 0.36 33.38
CA GLU A 229 -7.39 1.38 34.09
C GLU A 229 -7.26 2.78 33.48
N THR A 230 -6.06 3.13 32.98
CA THR A 230 -5.79 4.42 32.37
C THR A 230 -4.96 4.26 31.10
N CYS A 231 -5.16 5.18 30.15
CA CYS A 231 -4.32 5.33 28.97
C CYS A 231 -4.03 6.81 28.78
N THR A 232 -2.82 7.13 28.35
CA THR A 232 -2.40 8.49 28.07
C THR A 232 -1.76 8.57 26.69
N ALA A 233 -2.22 9.53 25.89
CA ALA A 233 -1.59 9.92 24.64
C ALA A 233 -0.64 11.10 24.84
N THR A 234 0.56 11.01 24.29
CA THR A 234 1.56 12.09 24.31
C THR A 234 1.95 12.45 22.88
N ILE A 235 1.88 13.74 22.56
CA ILE A 235 2.29 14.30 21.28
C ILE A 235 3.33 15.38 21.56
N PRO A 236 4.59 15.23 21.11
CA PRO A 236 5.62 16.24 21.27
C PRO A 236 5.15 17.62 20.76
N GLY A 237 5.26 18.64 21.62
CA GLY A 237 4.82 20.01 21.33
C GLY A 237 3.35 20.30 21.64
N ALA A 238 2.45 19.31 21.60
CA ALA A 238 1.03 19.52 21.94
C ALA A 238 0.69 19.15 23.39
N GLY A 239 1.38 18.16 23.98
CA GLY A 239 1.25 17.81 25.40
C GLY A 239 0.84 16.36 25.65
N ARG A 240 0.27 16.13 26.84
CA ARG A 240 -0.13 14.83 27.39
C ARG A 240 -1.63 14.84 27.67
N PHE A 241 -2.36 13.85 27.17
CA PHE A 241 -3.82 13.78 27.17
C PHE A 241 -4.30 12.46 27.74
N GLU A 242 -5.24 12.49 28.69
CA GLU A 242 -5.87 11.28 29.21
C GLU A 242 -6.89 10.74 28.20
N CYS A 243 -6.91 9.43 28.02
CA CYS A 243 -7.87 8.74 27.16
C CYS A 243 -8.87 7.96 28.02
N GLU A 244 -10.14 8.08 27.67
CA GLU A 244 -11.19 7.19 28.17
C GLU A 244 -11.39 6.04 27.17
N ASN A 245 -11.61 4.82 27.66
CA ASN A 245 -11.63 3.62 26.83
C ASN A 245 -12.78 3.65 25.81
N GLY A 246 -12.44 3.69 24.53
CA GLY A 246 -13.40 3.74 23.43
C GLY A 246 -14.08 5.10 23.19
N GLU A 247 -13.74 6.11 23.99
CA GLU A 247 -14.31 7.45 23.84
C GLU A 247 -13.39 8.34 22.99
N PRO A 248 -13.93 9.17 22.08
CA PRO A 248 -13.14 10.07 21.26
C PRO A 248 -12.63 11.28 22.07
N VAL A 249 -11.33 11.56 21.94
CA VAL A 249 -10.67 12.72 22.55
C VAL A 249 -10.18 13.65 21.45
N ARG A 250 -10.63 14.91 21.49
CA ARG A 250 -10.12 15.95 20.60
C ARG A 250 -8.78 16.47 21.12
N ILE A 251 -7.77 16.49 20.25
CA ILE A 251 -6.44 17.03 20.54
C ILE A 251 -6.10 18.08 19.47
N ASP A 252 -6.07 19.34 19.86
CA ASP A 252 -5.65 20.44 18.99
C ASP A 252 -4.12 20.53 18.96
N ILE A 253 -3.57 20.80 17.77
CA ILE A 253 -2.13 20.93 17.55
C ILE A 253 -1.78 22.42 17.47
N PRO A 254 -0.93 22.92 18.39
CA PRO A 254 -0.39 24.27 18.27
C PRO A 254 0.44 24.38 16.99
N GLU A 255 0.22 25.43 16.20
CA GLU A 255 0.91 25.68 14.93
C GLU A 255 0.90 24.46 13.97
N PRO A 256 -0.26 24.08 13.43
CA PRO A 256 -0.40 22.90 12.56
C PRO A 256 0.53 22.93 11.34
N HIS A 257 1.28 21.84 11.15
CA HIS A 257 2.05 21.52 9.96
C HIS A 257 1.28 20.48 9.16
N LEU A 258 0.70 20.90 8.06
CA LEU A 258 -0.13 20.04 7.22
C LEU A 258 0.75 19.10 6.38
N TRP A 259 0.31 17.86 6.25
CA TRP A 259 0.93 16.90 5.35
C TRP A 259 0.49 17.18 3.91
N THR A 260 1.46 17.24 2.99
CA THR A 260 1.23 17.25 1.53
C THR A 260 2.20 16.31 0.83
N PRO A 261 1.99 15.98 -0.45
CA PRO A 261 2.98 15.23 -1.22
C PRO A 261 4.37 15.92 -1.23
N GLU A 262 4.42 17.25 -1.22
CA GLU A 262 5.68 18.01 -1.22
C GLU A 262 6.31 18.16 0.17
N ASP A 263 5.49 18.15 1.22
CA ASP A 263 5.88 18.36 2.61
C ASP A 263 5.17 17.35 3.54
N PRO A 264 5.64 16.08 3.57
CA PRO A 264 4.95 14.97 4.22
C PRO A 264 5.22 14.89 5.72
N PHE A 265 4.84 15.92 6.47
CA PHE A 265 5.10 15.98 7.91
C PHE A 265 4.28 14.95 8.71
N LEU A 266 4.95 14.11 9.49
CA LEU A 266 4.35 13.13 10.39
C LEU A 266 4.59 13.51 11.86
N TYR A 267 3.52 13.55 12.64
CA TYR A 267 3.58 13.75 14.08
C TYR A 267 3.79 12.42 14.79
N PRO A 268 4.80 12.30 15.67
CA PRO A 268 4.90 11.14 16.54
C PRO A 268 3.79 11.16 17.59
N LEU A 269 3.23 9.99 17.87
CA LEU A 269 2.20 9.75 18.88
C LEU A 269 2.63 8.59 19.77
N LEU A 270 2.67 8.81 21.08
CA LEU A 270 2.99 7.79 22.06
C LEU A 270 1.77 7.51 22.94
N LEU A 271 1.34 6.26 23.02
CA LEU A 271 0.33 5.82 23.98
C LEU A 271 0.99 5.00 25.09
N GLU A 272 0.67 5.34 26.34
CA GLU A 272 1.14 4.64 27.53
C GLU A 272 -0.04 4.17 28.36
N SER A 273 -0.02 2.91 28.79
CA SER A 273 -1.10 2.32 29.57
C SER A 273 -0.56 1.23 30.51
N GLY A 274 -0.34 1.58 31.77
CA GLY A 274 0.33 0.68 32.72
C GLY A 274 1.76 0.36 32.29
N ASN A 275 2.01 -0.92 31.97
CA ASN A 275 3.29 -1.39 31.44
C ASN A 275 3.30 -1.49 29.90
N ASP A 276 2.21 -1.15 29.21
CA ASP A 276 2.15 -1.15 27.75
C ASP A 276 2.52 0.22 27.18
N LYS A 277 3.29 0.20 26.10
CA LYS A 277 3.78 1.38 25.40
C LYS A 277 3.64 1.13 23.90
N VAL A 278 2.87 1.97 23.21
CA VAL A 278 2.64 1.89 21.77
C VAL A 278 3.09 3.18 21.11
N GLU A 279 4.00 3.06 20.15
CA GLU A 279 4.43 4.13 19.26
C GLU A 279 3.59 4.09 17.98
N SER A 280 3.10 5.26 17.56
CA SER A 280 2.28 5.48 16.38
C SER A 280 2.67 6.82 15.75
N TYR A 281 2.07 7.16 14.61
CA TYR A 281 2.15 8.50 14.05
C TYR A 281 0.82 8.94 13.44
N PHE A 282 0.71 10.21 13.10
CA PHE A 282 -0.40 10.74 12.32
C PHE A 282 0.07 11.91 11.45
N ALA A 283 -0.82 12.38 10.56
CA ALA A 283 -0.57 13.57 9.78
C ALA A 283 -1.85 14.40 9.67
N LEU A 284 -1.69 15.73 9.59
CA LEU A 284 -2.81 16.66 9.48
C LEU A 284 -3.11 16.91 8.01
N ARG A 285 -4.20 16.34 7.50
CA ARG A 285 -4.65 16.57 6.13
C ARG A 285 -6.14 16.33 5.96
N THR A 286 -6.73 16.89 4.92
CA THR A 286 -8.10 16.60 4.48
C THR A 286 -8.15 16.32 2.99
N VAL A 287 -9.09 15.47 2.58
CA VAL A 287 -9.44 15.25 1.17
C VAL A 287 -10.94 15.30 1.03
N GLU A 288 -11.44 16.04 0.04
CA GLU A 288 -12.86 16.25 -0.18
C GLU A 288 -13.15 16.51 -1.66
N THR A 289 -14.41 16.38 -2.05
CA THR A 289 -14.90 16.84 -3.35
C THR A 289 -15.64 18.16 -3.20
N ASP A 290 -15.46 19.07 -4.14
CA ASP A 290 -16.15 20.37 -4.15
C ASP A 290 -16.45 20.81 -5.59
N VAL A 291 -17.18 21.91 -5.78
CA VAL A 291 -17.41 22.55 -7.07
C VAL A 291 -16.70 23.89 -7.10
N VAL A 292 -15.63 23.99 -7.89
CA VAL A 292 -14.88 25.23 -8.12
C VAL A 292 -15.14 25.70 -9.54
N ASN A 293 -15.62 26.93 -9.68
CA ASN A 293 -15.92 27.56 -10.97
C ASN A 293 -16.86 26.71 -11.86
N GLY A 294 -17.89 26.12 -11.25
CA GLY A 294 -18.88 25.31 -11.97
C GLY A 294 -18.41 23.92 -12.38
N HIS A 295 -17.20 23.51 -11.96
CA HIS A 295 -16.65 22.19 -12.20
C HIS A 295 -16.39 21.47 -10.88
N ALA A 296 -16.89 20.24 -10.77
CA ALA A 296 -16.53 19.37 -9.67
C ALA A 296 -15.00 19.11 -9.66
N CYS A 297 -14.40 19.07 -8.47
CA CYS A 297 -12.97 18.87 -8.25
C CYS A 297 -12.66 18.13 -6.96
N VAL A 298 -11.45 17.59 -6.88
CA VAL A 298 -10.85 17.10 -5.63
C VAL A 298 -10.09 18.25 -4.98
N ARG A 299 -10.33 18.46 -3.68
CA ARG A 299 -9.55 19.38 -2.85
C ARG A 299 -8.73 18.57 -1.84
N PHE A 300 -7.47 18.96 -1.71
CA PHE A 300 -6.55 18.46 -0.71
C PHE A 300 -6.12 19.63 0.17
N ASN A 301 -6.32 19.51 1.49
CA ASN A 301 -6.11 20.61 2.46
C ASN A 301 -6.81 21.92 2.04
N GLY A 302 -8.03 21.80 1.51
CA GLY A 302 -8.81 22.93 1.03
C GLY A 302 -8.27 23.58 -0.25
N LYS A 303 -7.40 22.95 -1.04
CA LYS A 303 -6.95 23.47 -2.35
C LYS A 303 -7.19 22.46 -3.47
N PRO A 304 -7.59 22.87 -4.69
CA PRO A 304 -7.69 21.96 -5.82
C PRO A 304 -6.36 21.23 -6.07
N LEU A 305 -6.41 19.91 -6.20
CA LEU A 305 -5.24 19.08 -6.49
C LEU A 305 -5.52 18.21 -7.71
N PHE A 306 -4.63 18.26 -8.70
CA PHE A 306 -4.66 17.32 -9.80
C PHE A 306 -4.01 16.00 -9.37
N LEU A 307 -4.80 14.92 -9.37
CA LEU A 307 -4.31 13.58 -9.03
C LEU A 307 -3.55 13.03 -10.25
N ASN A 308 -2.23 13.20 -10.28
CA ASN A 308 -1.37 12.66 -11.32
C ASN A 308 -0.86 11.29 -10.89
N GLY A 309 -1.64 10.26 -11.23
CA GLY A 309 -1.44 8.91 -10.75
C GLY A 309 -0.78 7.95 -11.74
N VAL A 310 -0.29 6.84 -11.20
CA VAL A 310 0.17 5.68 -11.95
C VAL A 310 -0.38 4.39 -11.32
N LEU A 311 -0.69 3.40 -12.15
CA LEU A 311 -1.17 2.10 -11.69
C LEU A 311 0.01 1.29 -11.15
N ASP A 312 -0.15 0.74 -9.94
CA ASP A 312 0.84 -0.09 -9.28
C ASP A 312 0.24 -1.48 -9.02
N GLN A 313 0.75 -2.49 -9.72
CA GLN A 313 0.29 -3.88 -9.61
C GLN A 313 0.86 -4.59 -8.38
N GLY A 314 1.96 -4.07 -7.80
CA GLY A 314 2.65 -4.72 -6.69
C GLY A 314 3.35 -6.03 -7.07
N TYR A 315 3.85 -6.14 -8.31
CA TYR A 315 4.63 -7.30 -8.78
C TYR A 315 6.13 -7.00 -8.90
N PHE A 316 6.95 -7.88 -8.35
CA PHE A 316 8.42 -7.84 -8.38
C PHE A 316 8.95 -9.07 -9.10
N GLU A 317 10.03 -8.92 -9.86
CA GLU A 317 10.52 -9.99 -10.75
C GLU A 317 11.05 -11.23 -10.05
N ASP A 318 11.43 -11.08 -8.79
CA ASP A 318 12.12 -12.08 -8.01
C ASP A 318 11.29 -12.59 -6.84
N GLY A 319 10.57 -11.71 -6.15
CA GLY A 319 9.68 -12.05 -5.04
C GLY A 319 8.19 -12.12 -5.39
N ILE A 320 7.80 -11.83 -6.64
CA ILE A 320 6.41 -11.78 -7.14
C ILE A 320 5.57 -10.77 -6.36
N TYR A 321 5.09 -11.09 -5.16
CA TYR A 321 4.31 -10.16 -4.32
C TYR A 321 5.13 -9.34 -3.35
N LEU A 322 6.39 -9.66 -3.11
CA LEU A 322 7.25 -8.85 -2.26
C LEU A 322 8.51 -8.44 -3.00
N PRO A 323 9.03 -7.23 -2.76
CA PRO A 323 10.40 -6.93 -3.12
C PRO A 323 11.39 -7.70 -2.25
N ASP A 324 12.64 -7.73 -2.67
CA ASP A 324 13.76 -8.25 -1.90
C ASP A 324 13.91 -7.59 -0.52
N SER A 325 13.50 -6.33 -0.39
CA SER A 325 13.57 -5.54 0.83
C SER A 325 12.50 -4.42 0.85
N PRO A 326 12.07 -3.96 2.04
CA PRO A 326 11.16 -2.81 2.15
C PRO A 326 11.69 -1.52 1.51
N ALA A 327 13.02 -1.35 1.44
CA ALA A 327 13.66 -0.19 0.80
C ALA A 327 13.37 -0.08 -0.71
N ALA A 328 13.01 -1.19 -1.37
CA ALA A 328 12.59 -1.17 -2.76
C ALA A 328 11.27 -0.39 -2.96
N TYR A 329 10.35 -0.41 -1.97
CA TYR A 329 9.15 0.43 -2.03
C TYR A 329 9.51 1.91 -2.03
N GLU A 330 10.46 2.33 -1.19
CA GLU A 330 10.94 3.71 -1.16
C GLU A 330 11.55 4.11 -2.51
N THR A 331 12.30 3.19 -3.13
CA THR A 331 12.90 3.41 -4.45
C THR A 331 11.84 3.60 -5.53
N ASP A 332 10.83 2.73 -5.60
CA ASP A 332 9.71 2.87 -6.54
C ASP A 332 8.94 4.18 -6.30
N ILE A 333 8.68 4.55 -5.04
CA ILE A 333 8.00 5.81 -4.69
C ILE A 333 8.82 7.02 -5.15
N LEU A 334 10.11 7.08 -4.81
CA LEU A 334 11.00 8.18 -5.20
C LEU A 334 11.15 8.29 -6.72
N ASN A 335 11.24 7.15 -7.41
CA ASN A 335 11.27 7.08 -8.87
C ASN A 335 9.98 7.67 -9.48
N MET A 336 8.81 7.37 -8.92
CA MET A 336 7.55 7.94 -9.38
C MET A 336 7.46 9.44 -9.09
N LYS A 337 7.90 9.90 -7.92
CA LYS A 337 7.99 11.34 -7.62
C LYS A 337 8.92 12.09 -8.58
N ALA A 338 10.03 11.47 -8.97
CA ALA A 338 10.95 12.05 -9.94
C ALA A 338 10.30 12.27 -11.32
N LEU A 339 9.27 11.49 -11.67
CA LEU A 339 8.45 11.64 -12.88
C LEU A 339 7.29 12.64 -12.71
N GLY A 340 7.13 13.27 -11.54
CA GLY A 340 6.02 14.17 -11.23
C GLY A 340 4.71 13.46 -10.88
N ILE A 341 4.76 12.15 -10.61
CA ILE A 341 3.62 11.39 -10.09
C ILE A 341 3.44 11.72 -8.60
N ASN A 342 2.20 11.96 -8.20
CA ASN A 342 1.85 12.24 -6.80
C ASN A 342 0.88 11.22 -6.20
N MET A 343 0.42 10.24 -6.99
CA MET A 343 -0.48 9.19 -6.52
C MET A 343 -0.13 7.81 -7.11
N LEU A 344 -0.14 6.77 -6.27
CA LEU A 344 -0.14 5.37 -6.69
C LEU A 344 -1.55 4.82 -6.55
N ARG A 345 -2.09 4.21 -7.61
CA ARG A 345 -3.29 3.36 -7.50
C ARG A 345 -2.84 1.93 -7.30
N LYS A 346 -2.88 1.44 -6.06
CA LYS A 346 -2.51 0.06 -5.72
C LYS A 346 -3.63 -0.86 -6.21
N HIS A 347 -3.33 -1.64 -7.24
CA HIS A 347 -4.32 -2.34 -8.03
C HIS A 347 -4.58 -3.76 -7.51
N CYS A 348 -5.83 -4.01 -7.07
CA CYS A 348 -6.36 -5.29 -6.60
C CYS A 348 -5.41 -6.10 -5.67
N LYS A 349 -4.69 -5.43 -4.77
CA LYS A 349 -3.75 -6.04 -3.81
C LYS A 349 -3.62 -5.14 -2.58
N VAL A 350 -3.45 -5.72 -1.38
CA VAL A 350 -3.10 -4.97 -0.16
C VAL A 350 -1.64 -5.27 0.18
N GLU A 351 -0.77 -4.27 0.12
CA GLU A 351 0.67 -4.44 0.47
C GLU A 351 0.89 -4.58 1.99
N PRO A 352 2.07 -5.06 2.45
CA PRO A 352 2.50 -4.89 3.83
C PRO A 352 2.49 -3.41 4.25
N GLU A 353 2.27 -3.12 5.54
CA GLU A 353 2.24 -1.74 6.06
C GLU A 353 3.52 -0.93 5.76
N ALA A 354 4.66 -1.60 5.54
CA ALA A 354 5.90 -0.96 5.11
C ALA A 354 5.75 -0.11 3.84
N PHE A 355 4.91 -0.53 2.88
CA PHE A 355 4.61 0.25 1.67
C PHE A 355 3.85 1.55 2.01
N TYR A 356 2.77 1.46 2.78
CA TYR A 356 1.97 2.64 3.12
C TYR A 356 2.76 3.59 4.03
N TYR A 357 3.57 3.07 4.94
CA TYR A 357 4.47 3.88 5.76
C TYR A 357 5.54 4.60 4.93
N ALA A 358 6.09 3.95 3.90
CA ALA A 358 6.97 4.62 2.94
C ALA A 358 6.22 5.74 2.20
N CYS A 359 4.98 5.51 1.76
CA CYS A 359 4.15 6.55 1.14
C CYS A 359 3.84 7.71 2.10
N ASP A 360 3.57 7.42 3.37
CA ASP A 360 3.32 8.41 4.42
C ASP A 360 4.54 9.29 4.66
N ARG A 361 5.73 8.70 4.79
CA ARG A 361 6.99 9.43 5.01
C ARG A 361 7.45 10.20 3.78
N LEU A 362 7.27 9.63 2.59
CA LEU A 362 7.81 10.19 1.36
C LEU A 362 6.84 11.12 0.64
N GLY A 363 5.58 11.24 1.08
CA GLY A 363 4.59 12.11 0.47
C GLY A 363 4.10 11.59 -0.87
N MET A 364 3.55 10.38 -0.87
CA MET A 364 2.89 9.76 -2.03
C MET A 364 1.45 9.44 -1.67
N LEU A 365 0.48 9.94 -2.45
CA LEU A 365 -0.92 9.59 -2.24
C LEU A 365 -1.18 8.16 -2.68
N VAL A 366 -2.09 7.48 -2.01
CA VAL A 366 -2.51 6.12 -2.36
C VAL A 366 -4.01 6.08 -2.62
N MET A 367 -4.37 5.54 -3.78
CA MET A 367 -5.71 5.05 -4.06
C MET A 367 -5.68 3.53 -3.96
N GLN A 368 -6.35 2.98 -2.95
CA GLN A 368 -6.32 1.56 -2.66
C GLN A 368 -7.49 0.84 -3.33
N ASP A 369 -7.21 -0.09 -4.24
CA ASP A 369 -8.27 -0.95 -4.76
C ASP A 369 -8.63 -2.04 -3.74
N MET A 370 -9.91 -2.33 -3.59
CA MET A 370 -10.35 -3.58 -2.97
C MET A 370 -9.90 -4.75 -3.85
N VAL A 371 -9.47 -5.85 -3.23
CA VAL A 371 -9.09 -7.04 -3.98
C VAL A 371 -10.34 -7.68 -4.56
N ASN A 372 -10.52 -7.62 -5.88
CA ASN A 372 -11.71 -8.19 -6.52
C ASN A 372 -11.68 -9.72 -6.53
N SER A 373 -12.89 -10.31 -6.50
CA SER A 373 -13.18 -11.74 -6.53
C SER A 373 -14.26 -12.04 -7.58
N GLY A 374 -14.58 -13.31 -7.80
CA GLY A 374 -15.61 -13.71 -8.77
C GLY A 374 -15.09 -13.89 -10.19
N GLY A 375 -16.00 -14.26 -11.09
CA GLY A 375 -15.66 -14.48 -12.49
C GLY A 375 -15.35 -13.18 -13.23
N TYR A 376 -14.40 -13.28 -14.16
CA TYR A 376 -14.09 -12.25 -15.15
C TYR A 376 -14.19 -12.84 -16.55
N ASN A 377 -14.80 -12.11 -17.48
CA ASN A 377 -14.92 -12.47 -18.87
C ASN A 377 -14.45 -11.33 -19.76
N PHE A 378 -13.32 -11.52 -20.43
CA PHE A 378 -12.71 -10.50 -21.30
C PHE A 378 -13.68 -9.90 -22.34
N ILE A 379 -14.59 -10.68 -22.92
CA ILE A 379 -15.52 -10.18 -23.94
C ILE A 379 -16.54 -9.24 -23.31
N PHE A 380 -17.16 -9.66 -22.20
CA PHE A 380 -18.23 -8.90 -21.56
C PHE A 380 -17.70 -7.75 -20.69
N ASP A 381 -16.54 -7.92 -20.06
CA ASP A 381 -16.01 -7.01 -19.06
C ASP A 381 -15.02 -5.99 -19.65
N THR A 382 -14.38 -6.30 -20.78
CA THR A 382 -13.38 -5.40 -21.40
C THR A 382 -13.71 -5.08 -22.86
N ALA A 383 -13.91 -6.07 -23.72
CA ALA A 383 -14.05 -5.83 -25.17
C ALA A 383 -15.32 -5.04 -25.52
N LEU A 384 -16.49 -5.45 -24.99
CA LEU A 384 -17.76 -4.77 -25.22
C LEU A 384 -17.80 -3.35 -24.61
N PRO A 385 -17.36 -3.13 -23.36
CA PRO A 385 -17.21 -1.79 -22.79
C PRO A 385 -16.29 -0.87 -23.59
N THR A 386 -15.18 -1.39 -24.12
CA THR A 386 -14.22 -0.64 -24.93
C THR A 386 -14.88 -0.07 -26.20
N VAL A 387 -15.85 -0.78 -26.79
CA VAL A 387 -16.59 -0.32 -27.97
C VAL A 387 -17.91 0.40 -27.63
N GLY A 388 -18.17 0.67 -26.34
CA GLY A 388 -19.26 1.54 -25.87
C GLY A 388 -20.45 0.83 -25.21
N PHE A 389 -20.44 -0.49 -25.06
CA PHE A 389 -21.49 -1.24 -24.35
C PHE A 389 -21.15 -1.36 -22.86
N GLN A 390 -21.48 -0.33 -22.08
CA GLN A 390 -21.01 -0.16 -20.70
C GLN A 390 -22.15 -0.26 -19.67
N TRP A 391 -23.26 -0.93 -20.00
CA TRP A 391 -24.40 -1.07 -19.09
C TRP A 391 -24.45 -2.45 -18.45
N ARG A 392 -24.64 -2.47 -17.13
CA ARG A 392 -24.88 -3.67 -16.31
C ARG A 392 -25.84 -3.32 -15.17
N PRO A 393 -26.80 -4.19 -14.82
CA PRO A 393 -27.63 -3.99 -13.62
C PRO A 393 -26.82 -4.21 -12.34
N ASP A 394 -27.00 -3.35 -11.34
CA ASP A 394 -26.28 -3.43 -10.06
C ASP A 394 -26.62 -4.70 -9.25
N CYS A 395 -27.88 -5.14 -9.35
CA CYS A 395 -28.37 -6.37 -8.75
C CYS A 395 -28.86 -7.33 -9.84
N LEU A 396 -28.22 -8.49 -9.97
CA LEU A 396 -28.73 -9.58 -10.81
C LEU A 396 -29.83 -10.35 -10.05
N ARG A 397 -31.02 -10.47 -10.65
CA ARG A 397 -32.13 -11.25 -10.05
C ARG A 397 -31.70 -12.72 -9.88
N GLY A 398 -31.82 -13.24 -8.66
CA GLY A 398 -31.46 -14.62 -8.31
C GLY A 398 -30.09 -14.79 -7.63
N ASN A 399 -29.31 -13.71 -7.54
CA ASN A 399 -28.07 -13.69 -6.76
C ASN A 399 -28.43 -13.51 -5.27
N THR A 400 -28.61 -14.64 -4.58
CA THR A 400 -28.67 -14.68 -3.12
C THR A 400 -27.31 -14.24 -2.56
N GLU A 401 -27.24 -13.82 -1.29
CA GLU A 401 -25.98 -13.53 -0.60
C GLU A 401 -25.06 -14.76 -0.65
N THR A 402 -24.28 -14.88 -1.72
CA THR A 402 -23.31 -15.95 -1.92
C THR A 402 -22.19 -15.78 -0.89
N LEU A 403 -21.54 -16.89 -0.51
CA LEU A 403 -20.34 -16.87 0.33
C LEU A 403 -19.34 -15.80 -0.14
N ARG A 404 -19.15 -15.70 -1.46
CA ARG A 404 -18.36 -14.65 -2.14
C ARG A 404 -18.77 -13.23 -1.77
N HIS A 405 -20.07 -12.92 -1.82
CA HIS A 405 -20.57 -11.57 -1.53
C HIS A 405 -20.28 -11.20 -0.08
N ALA A 406 -20.66 -12.08 0.85
CA ALA A 406 -20.42 -11.88 2.27
C ALA A 406 -18.92 -11.74 2.57
N PHE A 407 -18.08 -12.57 1.95
CA PHE A 407 -16.63 -12.50 2.11
C PHE A 407 -16.06 -11.18 1.57
N PHE A 408 -16.41 -10.80 0.34
CA PHE A 408 -15.94 -9.54 -0.27
C PHE A 408 -16.36 -8.33 0.56
N THR A 409 -17.62 -8.27 0.99
CA THR A 409 -18.13 -7.18 1.83
C THR A 409 -17.36 -7.08 3.15
N ARG A 410 -17.12 -8.21 3.83
CA ARG A 410 -16.30 -8.25 5.05
C ARG A 410 -14.85 -7.81 4.78
N HIS A 411 -14.22 -8.40 3.76
CA HIS A 411 -12.83 -8.09 3.39
C HIS A 411 -12.64 -6.61 3.02
N ALA A 412 -13.62 -5.97 2.36
CA ALA A 412 -13.56 -4.56 2.04
C ALA A 412 -13.59 -3.67 3.30
N LEU A 413 -14.45 -4.00 4.28
CA LEU A 413 -14.50 -3.32 5.57
C LEU A 413 -13.24 -3.54 6.41
N ASP A 414 -12.71 -4.75 6.39
CA ASP A 414 -11.47 -5.11 7.09
C ASP A 414 -10.27 -4.40 6.45
N THR A 415 -10.22 -4.27 5.12
CA THR A 415 -9.18 -3.49 4.39
C THR A 415 -9.24 -2.02 4.80
N GLN A 416 -10.43 -1.43 4.81
CA GLN A 416 -10.62 -0.03 5.25
C GLN A 416 -10.18 0.16 6.72
N SER A 417 -10.50 -0.79 7.59
CA SER A 417 -10.12 -0.74 9.01
C SER A 417 -8.61 -0.90 9.20
N HIS A 418 -7.98 -1.81 8.45
CA HIS A 418 -6.54 -2.04 8.49
C HIS A 418 -5.76 -0.79 8.06
N LEU A 419 -6.22 -0.08 7.04
CA LEU A 419 -5.54 1.07 6.45
C LEU A 419 -6.00 2.43 6.99
N TYR A 420 -6.92 2.44 7.95
CA TYR A 420 -7.63 3.64 8.42
C TYR A 420 -6.69 4.78 8.83
N ASN A 421 -5.64 4.44 9.58
CA ASN A 421 -4.73 5.43 10.15
C ASN A 421 -3.70 5.96 9.15
N HIS A 422 -3.49 5.34 7.98
CA HIS A 422 -2.48 5.79 7.01
C HIS A 422 -2.89 7.10 6.31
N PRO A 423 -2.15 8.21 6.51
CA PRO A 423 -2.45 9.50 5.89
C PRO A 423 -2.41 9.48 4.35
N CYS A 424 -1.54 8.67 3.73
CA CYS A 424 -1.36 8.57 2.29
C CYS A 424 -2.60 8.04 1.57
N VAL A 425 -3.36 7.14 2.20
CA VAL A 425 -4.55 6.54 1.59
C VAL A 425 -5.64 7.59 1.54
N ILE A 426 -5.97 8.10 0.35
CA ILE A 426 -6.98 9.16 0.18
C ILE A 426 -8.27 8.67 -0.46
N ALA A 427 -8.21 7.54 -1.16
CA ALA A 427 -9.33 7.03 -1.93
C ALA A 427 -9.31 5.49 -1.98
N TYR A 428 -10.49 4.91 -2.19
CA TYR A 428 -10.65 3.49 -2.48
C TYR A 428 -11.32 3.26 -3.83
N THR A 429 -10.86 2.27 -4.58
CA THR A 429 -11.61 1.70 -5.70
C THR A 429 -12.32 0.44 -5.23
N ILE A 430 -13.65 0.34 -5.37
CA ILE A 430 -14.39 -0.85 -4.92
C ILE A 430 -14.33 -1.95 -5.98
N PHE A 431 -14.70 -1.63 -7.23
CA PHE A 431 -14.67 -2.59 -8.34
C PHE A 431 -13.91 -2.02 -9.53
N ASN A 432 -12.99 -2.80 -10.09
CA ASN A 432 -12.30 -2.47 -11.33
C ASN A 432 -12.97 -3.13 -12.54
N GLU A 433 -13.30 -2.36 -13.58
CA GLU A 433 -13.79 -2.87 -14.87
C GLU A 433 -15.00 -3.83 -14.80
N GLY A 434 -15.82 -3.73 -13.76
CA GLY A 434 -16.95 -4.64 -13.53
C GLY A 434 -16.56 -6.03 -13.04
N TRP A 435 -15.29 -6.27 -12.74
CA TRP A 435 -14.80 -7.54 -12.23
C TRP A 435 -15.49 -7.91 -10.92
N GLY A 436 -16.31 -8.96 -10.99
CA GLY A 436 -17.05 -9.44 -9.83
C GLY A 436 -18.07 -8.46 -9.26
N GLN A 437 -18.32 -7.34 -9.94
CA GLN A 437 -19.14 -6.22 -9.44
C GLN A 437 -20.55 -6.67 -9.06
N PHE A 438 -20.99 -6.26 -7.87
CA PHE A 438 -22.33 -6.45 -7.34
C PHE A 438 -22.65 -5.37 -6.31
N GLU A 439 -23.89 -4.89 -6.31
CA GLU A 439 -24.40 -3.93 -5.31
C GLU A 439 -23.43 -2.76 -5.05
N ALA A 440 -22.85 -2.17 -6.09
CA ALA A 440 -21.82 -1.15 -5.98
C ALA A 440 -22.31 0.09 -5.22
N ASP A 441 -23.57 0.49 -5.41
CA ASP A 441 -24.18 1.60 -4.67
C ASP A 441 -24.27 1.27 -3.15
N ARG A 442 -24.60 0.02 -2.80
CA ARG A 442 -24.63 -0.44 -1.39
C ARG A 442 -23.24 -0.41 -0.78
N HIS A 443 -22.22 -0.90 -1.48
CA HIS A 443 -20.84 -0.91 -0.98
C HIS A 443 -20.30 0.51 -0.82
N TYR A 444 -20.60 1.41 -1.76
CA TYR A 444 -20.27 2.83 -1.63
C TYR A 444 -20.84 3.42 -0.34
N ARG A 445 -22.16 3.31 -0.11
CA ARG A 445 -22.78 3.85 1.12
C ARG A 445 -22.19 3.24 2.38
N MET A 446 -22.05 1.91 2.40
CA MET A 446 -21.49 1.18 3.54
C MET A 446 -20.08 1.66 3.91
N LEU A 447 -19.19 1.78 2.92
CA LEU A 447 -17.81 2.20 3.17
C LEU A 447 -17.74 3.70 3.50
N LYS A 448 -18.52 4.54 2.80
CA LYS A 448 -18.57 5.99 3.04
C LYS A 448 -19.12 6.32 4.43
N ASP A 449 -20.15 5.61 4.89
CA ASP A 449 -20.70 5.77 6.23
C ASP A 449 -19.69 5.37 7.33
N LYS A 450 -18.85 4.37 7.05
CA LYS A 450 -17.83 3.87 7.98
C LYS A 450 -16.60 4.78 8.06
N ASP A 451 -16.16 5.33 6.93
CA ASP A 451 -15.07 6.31 6.87
C ASP A 451 -15.36 7.39 5.81
N PRO A 452 -15.98 8.52 6.21
CA PRO A 452 -16.27 9.63 5.31
C PRO A 452 -15.04 10.49 5.01
N SER A 453 -13.88 10.26 5.67
CA SER A 453 -12.66 11.05 5.51
C SER A 453 -11.85 10.72 4.24
N ARG A 454 -12.39 9.81 3.41
CA ARG A 454 -11.78 9.27 2.18
C ARG A 454 -12.76 9.38 1.01
N LEU A 455 -12.23 9.30 -0.21
CA LEU A 455 -13.01 9.27 -1.44
C LEU A 455 -13.23 7.83 -1.94
N TYR A 456 -14.29 7.60 -2.72
CA TYR A 456 -14.64 6.26 -3.20
C TYR A 456 -15.01 6.25 -4.69
N ASP A 457 -14.20 5.57 -5.50
CA ASP A 457 -14.53 5.15 -6.86
C ASP A 457 -15.26 3.80 -6.79
N ALA A 458 -16.59 3.83 -6.87
CA ALA A 458 -17.38 2.61 -6.69
C ALA A 458 -17.17 1.62 -7.83
N THR A 459 -16.96 2.13 -9.05
CA THR A 459 -16.86 1.34 -10.27
C THR A 459 -15.89 2.04 -11.22
N SER A 460 -14.64 1.58 -11.22
CA SER A 460 -13.60 2.18 -12.04
C SER A 460 -13.79 1.82 -13.51
N GLY A 461 -13.77 2.82 -14.37
CA GLY A 461 -13.81 2.67 -15.82
C GLY A 461 -15.18 2.36 -16.43
N TRP A 462 -15.74 1.20 -16.11
CA TRP A 462 -16.93 0.63 -16.76
C TRP A 462 -18.11 0.46 -15.80
N PHE A 463 -19.31 0.27 -16.35
CA PHE A 463 -20.51 -0.15 -15.61
C PHE A 463 -20.90 0.73 -14.41
N ALA A 464 -20.72 2.04 -14.58
CA ALA A 464 -21.07 3.04 -13.59
C ALA A 464 -22.51 2.87 -13.06
N GLN A 465 -22.63 2.89 -11.73
CA GLN A 465 -23.90 2.94 -11.02
C GLN A 465 -24.18 4.38 -10.56
N ARG A 466 -25.07 4.57 -9.57
CA ARG A 466 -25.56 5.91 -9.21
C ARG A 466 -24.62 6.60 -8.23
N GLU A 467 -24.07 5.86 -7.28
CA GLU A 467 -23.35 6.40 -6.13
C GLU A 467 -21.84 6.17 -6.26
N SER A 468 -21.07 7.26 -6.18
CA SER A 468 -19.60 7.30 -6.22
C SER A 468 -19.17 8.76 -6.05
N ASP A 469 -17.98 8.99 -5.49
CA ASP A 469 -17.34 10.30 -5.44
C ASP A 469 -16.74 10.72 -6.81
N PHE A 470 -16.56 9.79 -7.76
CA PHE A 470 -15.92 10.05 -9.06
C PHE A 470 -16.84 9.77 -10.25
N ASP A 471 -16.63 10.48 -11.36
CA ASP A 471 -17.03 10.03 -12.70
C ASP A 471 -15.83 9.37 -13.37
N SER A 472 -15.71 8.06 -13.17
CA SER A 472 -14.54 7.26 -13.54
C SER A 472 -14.58 6.78 -15.00
N LYS A 473 -13.43 6.78 -15.69
CA LYS A 473 -13.31 6.43 -17.12
C LYS A 473 -12.00 5.71 -17.42
N HIS A 474 -12.07 4.66 -18.24
CA HIS A 474 -10.89 4.03 -18.86
C HIS A 474 -10.79 4.43 -20.33
N VAL A 475 -9.61 4.88 -20.77
CA VAL A 475 -9.35 5.25 -22.18
C VAL A 475 -7.96 4.81 -22.62
N TYR A 476 -7.89 3.63 -23.24
CA TYR A 476 -6.64 3.10 -23.83
C TYR A 476 -6.50 3.34 -25.33
N PHE A 477 -7.63 3.54 -26.04
CA PHE A 477 -7.64 3.65 -27.50
C PHE A 477 -8.25 4.97 -27.94
N ARG A 478 -7.53 5.65 -28.85
CA ARG A 478 -7.91 6.92 -29.50
C ARG A 478 -8.16 8.05 -28.48
N ASN A 479 -7.26 9.02 -28.48
CA ASN A 479 -7.39 10.23 -27.68
C ASN A 479 -8.76 10.88 -27.90
N LYS A 480 -9.49 11.15 -26.82
CA LYS A 480 -10.79 11.82 -26.86
C LYS A 480 -10.89 12.81 -25.71
N VAL A 481 -11.28 14.05 -26.00
CA VAL A 481 -11.53 15.04 -24.96
C VAL A 481 -12.76 14.63 -24.14
N LEU A 482 -12.55 14.46 -22.85
CA LEU A 482 -13.59 14.10 -21.88
C LEU A 482 -14.29 15.36 -21.35
N LYS A 483 -15.46 15.17 -20.75
CA LYS A 483 -16.24 16.25 -20.15
C LYS A 483 -16.89 15.76 -18.87
N GLY A 484 -16.53 16.41 -17.77
CA GLY A 484 -17.13 16.16 -16.47
C GLY A 484 -18.55 16.70 -16.39
N ARG A 485 -19.26 16.25 -15.36
CA ARG A 485 -20.63 16.66 -15.06
C ARG A 485 -20.70 17.17 -13.63
N ASP A 486 -21.37 16.42 -12.77
CA ASP A 486 -21.68 16.70 -11.37
C ASP A 486 -20.65 16.14 -10.39
N LYS A 487 -19.82 15.18 -10.83
CA LYS A 487 -18.75 14.57 -10.04
C LYS A 487 -17.37 14.88 -10.63
N PRO A 488 -16.30 14.92 -9.81
CA PRO A 488 -14.94 14.99 -10.31
C PRO A 488 -14.70 13.93 -11.39
N LEU A 489 -14.42 14.39 -12.61
CA LEU A 489 -14.10 13.49 -13.71
C LEU A 489 -12.70 12.92 -13.48
N PHE A 490 -12.58 11.60 -13.54
CA PHE A 490 -11.34 10.90 -13.25
C PHE A 490 -11.04 9.89 -14.36
N LEU A 491 -9.87 10.05 -15.00
CA LEU A 491 -9.38 9.10 -15.99
C LEU A 491 -8.59 8.01 -15.25
N SER A 492 -9.32 7.07 -14.66
CA SER A 492 -8.81 6.11 -13.69
C SER A 492 -7.92 5.02 -14.27
N GLU A 493 -7.88 4.87 -15.60
CA GLU A 493 -6.81 4.20 -16.36
C GLU A 493 -6.70 4.76 -17.79
N CYS A 494 -5.46 4.96 -18.25
CA CYS A 494 -5.14 5.36 -19.62
C CYS A 494 -3.69 5.05 -19.99
N GLY A 495 -3.35 5.25 -21.26
CA GLY A 495 -1.98 5.09 -21.74
C GLY A 495 -1.58 3.62 -21.80
N GLY A 496 -0.48 3.25 -21.17
CA GLY A 496 0.07 1.90 -21.25
C GLY A 496 0.72 1.58 -22.59
N PHE A 497 1.46 2.53 -23.15
CA PHE A 497 2.24 2.34 -24.36
C PHE A 497 3.42 1.39 -24.09
N ALA A 498 3.56 0.34 -24.90
CA ALA A 498 4.66 -0.61 -24.77
C ALA A 498 5.99 0.00 -25.24
N ARG A 499 7.05 -0.21 -24.47
CA ARG A 499 8.44 -0.06 -24.94
C ARG A 499 9.24 -1.29 -24.51
N PRO A 500 9.31 -2.34 -25.34
CA PRO A 500 10.08 -3.54 -25.03
C PRO A 500 11.58 -3.22 -25.00
N ILE A 501 12.30 -3.66 -23.96
CA ILE A 501 13.75 -3.48 -23.82
C ILE A 501 14.41 -4.87 -23.71
N PRO A 502 15.13 -5.34 -24.75
CA PRO A 502 15.82 -6.63 -24.70
C PRO A 502 16.77 -6.74 -23.50
N GLY A 503 16.73 -7.88 -22.80
CA GLY A 503 17.53 -8.12 -21.60
C GLY A 503 16.81 -7.77 -20.28
N HIS A 504 15.75 -6.96 -20.34
CA HIS A 504 15.01 -6.47 -19.17
C HIS A 504 13.52 -6.88 -19.20
N MET A 505 13.19 -7.86 -20.03
CA MET A 505 11.84 -8.37 -20.21
C MET A 505 11.72 -9.74 -19.57
N PHE A 506 10.62 -9.96 -18.86
CA PHE A 506 10.27 -11.28 -18.33
C PHE A 506 10.12 -12.33 -19.45
N ASN A 507 9.39 -11.98 -20.51
CA ASN A 507 9.22 -12.83 -21.69
C ASN A 507 9.80 -12.15 -22.94
N PRO A 508 10.97 -12.57 -23.45
CA PRO A 508 11.58 -11.95 -24.63
C PRO A 508 10.74 -12.03 -25.91
N SER A 509 9.79 -12.96 -25.96
CA SER A 509 9.00 -13.29 -27.17
C SER A 509 7.62 -12.66 -27.17
N ASN A 510 7.10 -12.24 -26.03
CA ASN A 510 5.76 -11.71 -25.87
C ASN A 510 5.80 -10.23 -25.50
N LYS A 511 4.85 -9.45 -26.03
CA LYS A 511 4.80 -8.00 -25.86
C LYS A 511 3.33 -7.59 -25.75
N TYR A 512 2.89 -7.24 -24.56
CA TYR A 512 1.58 -6.62 -24.35
C TYR A 512 1.72 -5.13 -23.98
N GLY A 513 0.85 -4.31 -24.58
CA GLY A 513 0.70 -2.89 -24.31
C GLY A 513 -0.10 -2.20 -25.43
N TYR A 514 -0.56 -0.97 -25.17
CA TYR A 514 -1.50 -0.23 -26.01
C TYR A 514 -0.78 0.66 -27.03
N GLY A 515 -0.13 0.03 -28.02
CA GLY A 515 0.76 0.69 -28.99
C GLY A 515 2.23 0.50 -28.61
N THR A 516 3.17 0.75 -29.53
CA THR A 516 4.59 0.40 -29.34
C THR A 516 5.54 1.53 -29.71
N ALA A 517 6.43 1.86 -28.78
CA ALA A 517 7.55 2.78 -28.94
C ALA A 517 8.88 2.00 -29.04
N ASN A 518 9.79 2.48 -29.87
CA ASN A 518 11.10 1.85 -30.10
C ASN A 518 12.26 2.58 -29.39
N SER A 519 12.00 3.68 -28.69
CA SER A 519 12.99 4.48 -27.95
C SER A 519 12.35 5.23 -26.79
N GLU A 520 13.17 5.74 -25.87
CA GLU A 520 12.75 6.64 -24.78
C GLU A 520 12.03 7.88 -25.32
N GLU A 521 12.63 8.51 -26.35
CA GLU A 521 12.07 9.68 -27.02
C GLU A 521 10.69 9.39 -27.61
N ALA A 522 10.55 8.25 -28.31
CA ALA A 522 9.29 7.88 -28.93
C ALA A 522 8.20 7.61 -27.89
N LEU A 523 8.53 6.94 -26.78
CA LEU A 523 7.57 6.67 -25.70
C LEU A 523 7.13 7.99 -25.04
N THR A 524 8.09 8.86 -24.71
CA THR A 524 7.81 10.16 -24.10
C THR A 524 6.94 11.03 -25.00
N ALA A 525 7.25 11.10 -26.30
CA ALA A 525 6.44 11.85 -27.27
C ALA A 525 5.01 11.28 -27.44
N MET A 526 4.83 9.96 -27.35
CA MET A 526 3.49 9.34 -27.37
C MET A 526 2.66 9.74 -26.14
N ILE A 527 3.29 9.79 -24.96
CA ILE A 527 2.65 10.25 -23.72
C ILE A 527 2.30 11.73 -23.84
N GLU A 528 3.25 12.59 -24.21
CA GLU A 528 2.98 14.03 -24.40
C GLU A 528 1.83 14.29 -25.37
N LYS A 529 1.79 13.56 -26.48
CA LYS A 529 0.68 13.64 -27.44
C LYS A 529 -0.66 13.29 -26.80
N MET A 530 -0.72 12.22 -25.99
CA MET A 530 -1.93 11.87 -25.23
C MET A 530 -2.33 13.01 -24.29
N TRP A 531 -1.36 13.63 -23.62
CA TRP A 531 -1.62 14.75 -22.72
C TRP A 531 -2.14 15.99 -23.46
N ASP A 532 -1.53 16.37 -24.57
CA ASP A 532 -1.94 17.53 -25.36
C ASP A 532 -3.29 17.35 -26.07
N GLU A 533 -3.59 16.15 -26.57
CA GLU A 533 -4.84 15.89 -27.32
C GLU A 533 -6.02 15.51 -26.42
N MET A 534 -5.77 14.94 -25.23
CA MET A 534 -6.82 14.44 -24.34
C MET A 534 -6.77 15.02 -22.95
N VAL A 535 -5.66 14.91 -22.21
CA VAL A 535 -5.63 15.25 -20.78
C VAL A 535 -5.83 16.75 -20.57
N PHE A 536 -4.98 17.60 -21.15
CA PHE A 536 -5.04 19.05 -20.94
C PHE A 536 -6.38 19.68 -21.36
N PRO A 537 -6.96 19.38 -22.55
CA PRO A 537 -8.27 19.91 -22.92
C PRO A 537 -9.42 19.36 -22.05
N SER A 538 -9.23 18.20 -21.41
CA SER A 538 -10.22 17.63 -20.49
C SER A 538 -10.18 18.28 -19.11
N ILE A 539 -9.01 18.77 -18.66
CA ILE A 539 -8.88 19.54 -17.39
C ILE A 539 -9.80 20.77 -17.45
N ASP A 540 -9.76 21.49 -18.57
CA ASP A 540 -10.61 22.64 -18.87
C ASP A 540 -12.11 22.29 -18.89
N ARG A 541 -12.45 20.99 -18.86
CA ARG A 541 -13.82 20.46 -18.90
C ARG A 541 -14.17 19.60 -17.69
N GLY A 542 -13.40 19.68 -16.61
CA GLY A 542 -13.71 19.00 -15.35
C GLY A 542 -12.83 17.82 -14.97
N LEU A 543 -11.82 17.43 -15.77
CA LEU A 543 -10.89 16.36 -15.41
C LEU A 543 -10.04 16.79 -14.21
N CYS A 544 -9.98 15.93 -13.20
CA CYS A 544 -9.34 16.20 -11.91
C CYS A 544 -8.17 15.26 -11.61
N GLY A 545 -7.98 14.23 -12.41
CA GLY A 545 -6.85 13.32 -12.28
C GLY A 545 -6.80 12.29 -13.39
N ILE A 546 -5.64 11.65 -13.47
CA ILE A 546 -5.38 10.54 -14.38
C ILE A 546 -4.65 9.43 -13.63
N VAL A 547 -4.74 8.21 -14.14
CA VAL A 547 -3.85 7.10 -13.78
C VAL A 547 -3.26 6.54 -15.07
N TYR A 548 -1.94 6.64 -15.22
CA TYR A 548 -1.22 5.99 -16.31
C TYR A 548 -0.91 4.53 -15.95
N THR A 549 -1.16 3.59 -16.84
CA THR A 549 -0.73 2.20 -16.66
C THR A 549 0.71 2.10 -17.17
N GLN A 550 1.78 1.86 -16.39
CA GLN A 550 1.89 1.51 -14.95
C GLN A 550 3.31 1.81 -14.41
N VAL A 551 3.60 1.55 -13.12
CA VAL A 551 4.91 1.83 -12.46
C VAL A 551 6.08 1.16 -13.20
N SER A 552 6.00 -0.15 -13.37
CA SER A 552 7.00 -1.00 -13.98
C SER A 552 6.34 -1.98 -14.94
N ASP A 553 7.11 -2.57 -15.84
CA ASP A 553 6.66 -3.73 -16.61
C ASP A 553 6.27 -4.85 -15.65
N VAL A 554 5.25 -5.62 -15.99
CA VAL A 554 4.79 -6.76 -15.18
C VAL A 554 4.58 -7.94 -16.09
N GLU A 555 5.49 -8.92 -15.99
CA GLU A 555 5.52 -10.11 -16.82
C GLU A 555 5.36 -9.82 -18.32
N ASP A 556 4.20 -10.15 -18.91
CA ASP A 556 3.92 -9.96 -20.34
C ASP A 556 3.55 -8.51 -20.70
N GLU A 557 3.19 -7.67 -19.71
CA GLU A 557 2.89 -6.26 -19.91
C GLU A 557 4.17 -5.41 -19.86
N VAL A 558 4.58 -4.88 -21.02
CA VAL A 558 5.83 -4.12 -21.17
C VAL A 558 5.58 -2.62 -21.35
N ASN A 559 4.59 -2.11 -20.63
CA ASN A 559 4.03 -0.77 -20.71
C ASN A 559 4.28 0.11 -19.47
N GLY A 560 5.15 -0.33 -18.55
CA GLY A 560 5.53 0.44 -17.37
C GLY A 560 6.47 1.60 -17.67
N PHE A 561 6.59 2.51 -16.71
CA PHE A 561 7.63 3.56 -16.72
C PHE A 561 9.02 3.02 -16.44
N TYR A 562 9.14 1.91 -15.72
CA TYR A 562 10.38 1.17 -15.52
C TYR A 562 10.30 -0.23 -16.11
N THR A 563 11.45 -0.84 -16.38
CA THR A 563 11.52 -2.27 -16.70
C THR A 563 11.14 -3.14 -15.49
N TYR A 564 10.92 -4.45 -15.69
CA TYR A 564 10.42 -5.32 -14.62
C TYR A 564 11.42 -5.48 -13.46
N ASP A 565 12.71 -5.43 -13.77
CA ASP A 565 13.83 -5.38 -12.82
C ASP A 565 14.08 -3.99 -12.20
N ARG A 566 13.30 -2.97 -12.60
CA ARG A 566 13.48 -1.56 -12.19
C ARG A 566 14.82 -0.92 -12.61
N GLU A 567 15.62 -1.58 -13.45
CA GLU A 567 16.95 -1.10 -13.86
C GLU A 567 16.90 0.09 -14.83
N ILE A 568 15.87 0.17 -15.68
CA ILE A 568 15.79 1.18 -16.73
C ILE A 568 14.50 1.99 -16.63
N CYS A 569 14.65 3.30 -16.44
CA CYS A 569 13.58 4.27 -16.68
C CYS A 569 13.32 4.39 -18.19
N LYS A 570 12.06 4.21 -18.60
CA LYS A 570 11.66 4.07 -20.00
C LYS A 570 11.27 5.40 -20.66
N VAL A 571 11.17 6.47 -19.88
CA VAL A 571 10.72 7.81 -20.29
C VAL A 571 11.71 8.88 -19.85
N THR A 572 11.61 10.08 -20.40
CA THR A 572 12.43 11.23 -19.97
C THR A 572 11.80 11.93 -18.74
N PRO A 573 12.42 11.87 -17.54
CA PRO A 573 11.77 12.34 -16.30
C PRO A 573 11.33 13.80 -16.29
N ASP A 574 12.18 14.72 -16.74
CA ASP A 574 11.88 16.15 -16.71
C ASP A 574 10.70 16.54 -17.61
N ARG A 575 10.48 15.80 -18.71
CA ARG A 575 9.33 16.01 -19.60
C ARG A 575 8.03 15.58 -18.96
N LEU A 576 8.03 14.44 -18.25
CA LEU A 576 6.88 13.97 -17.48
C LEU A 576 6.55 14.93 -16.33
N ARG A 577 7.57 15.43 -15.61
CA ARG A 577 7.38 16.44 -14.56
C ARG A 577 6.74 17.72 -15.10
N ALA A 578 7.20 18.20 -16.27
CA ALA A 578 6.62 19.37 -16.91
C ALA A 578 5.14 19.19 -17.29
N LEU A 579 4.71 17.97 -17.61
CA LEU A 579 3.29 17.66 -17.85
C LEU A 579 2.48 17.81 -16.55
N ALA A 580 2.97 17.27 -15.44
CA ALA A 580 2.33 17.36 -14.12
C ALA A 580 2.16 18.82 -13.66
N GLU A 581 3.23 19.62 -13.76
CA GLU A 581 3.21 21.06 -13.43
C GLU A 581 2.20 21.83 -14.29
N LYS A 582 2.19 21.56 -15.61
CA LYS A 582 1.23 22.17 -16.54
C LYS A 582 -0.21 21.75 -16.21
N ALA A 583 -0.42 20.53 -15.73
CA ALA A 583 -1.74 20.02 -15.33
C ALA A 583 -2.28 20.76 -14.11
N GLN A 584 -1.47 20.83 -13.05
CA GLN A 584 -1.84 21.52 -11.81
C GLN A 584 -2.12 23.01 -12.09
N LYS A 585 -1.24 23.68 -12.84
CA LYS A 585 -1.45 25.07 -13.23
C LYS A 585 -2.75 25.28 -14.00
N ARG A 586 -3.05 24.40 -14.98
CA ARG A 586 -4.32 24.47 -15.73
C ARG A 586 -5.54 24.25 -14.84
N LEU A 587 -5.45 23.36 -13.85
CA LEU A 587 -6.52 23.13 -12.89
C LEU A 587 -6.80 24.38 -12.06
N GLU A 588 -5.75 25.07 -11.60
CA GLU A 588 -5.85 26.31 -10.82
C GLU A 588 -6.37 27.50 -11.63
N GLU A 589 -5.99 27.58 -12.91
CA GLU A 589 -6.41 28.64 -13.83
C GLU A 589 -7.80 28.38 -14.46
N ARG A 590 -8.42 27.23 -14.17
CA ARG A 590 -9.71 26.82 -14.74
C ARG A 590 -10.81 27.81 -14.36
N LYS A 591 -11.43 28.41 -15.37
CA LYS A 591 -12.49 29.41 -15.24
C LYS A 591 -13.89 28.83 -15.15
#